data_AF-A0A2M8DTB4-F1
#
_entry.id   AF-A0A2M8DTB4-F1
#
_cell.length_a   1.000
_cell.length_b   1.000
_cell.length_c   1.000
_cell.angle_alpha   90.00
_cell.angle_beta   90.00
_cell.angle_gamma   90.00
#
_symmetry.space_group_name_H-M   'P 1'
#
loop_
_entity.id
_entity.type
_entity.pdbx_description
1 polymer ?
#
loop_
_entity_poly.entity_id
_entity_poly.type
_entity_poly.pdbx_seq_one_letter_code
_entity_poly.pdbx_strand_id
1 'polypeptide(L)' 'MGELIANDADSYRYLAESIRMHPGQEELKQMMLDAGLERVEYFNMTGGVVAVHRGYKL' A
#
# COMPACT_ATOMS: atom_id res chain seq x y z
N MET A 1 0.36 -16.80 -29.96
CA MET A 1 1.37 -17.07 -28.90
C MET A 1 1.83 -15.81 -28.16
N GLY A 2 1.69 -14.59 -28.72
CA GLY A 2 2.03 -13.34 -28.00
C GLY A 2 0.93 -12.78 -27.09
N GLU A 3 -0.33 -13.17 -27.28
CA GLU A 3 -1.47 -12.68 -26.47
C GLU A 3 -1.56 -13.29 -25.07
N LEU A 4 -0.92 -14.43 -24.81
CA LEU A 4 -0.89 -15.04 -23.47
C LEU A 4 0.04 -14.32 -22.48
N ILE A 5 0.92 -13.45 -22.99
CA ILE A 5 1.90 -12.67 -22.19
C ILE A 5 1.42 -11.21 -22.04
N ALA A 6 0.54 -10.74 -22.92
CA ALA A 6 0.04 -9.36 -22.91
C ALA A 6 -0.77 -9.00 -21.65
N ASN A 7 -1.43 -9.99 -21.04
CA ASN A 7 -2.15 -9.80 -19.77
C ASN A 7 -1.21 -9.47 -18.58
N ASP A 8 0.09 -9.71 -18.75
CA ASP A 8 1.13 -9.41 -17.76
C ASP A 8 1.62 -7.96 -17.87
N ALA A 9 1.71 -7.42 -19.09
CA ALA A 9 2.19 -6.06 -19.33
C ALA A 9 1.21 -4.98 -18.81
N ASP A 10 -0.10 -5.22 -18.91
CA ASP A 10 -1.11 -4.37 -18.27
C ASP A 10 -1.08 -4.52 -16.74
N SER A 11 -0.93 -5.74 -16.24
CA SER A 11 -0.84 -6.04 -14.80
C SER A 11 0.38 -5.39 -14.14
N TYR A 12 1.56 -5.46 -14.75
CA TYR A 12 2.77 -4.79 -14.27
C TYR A 12 2.68 -3.26 -14.36
N ARG A 13 2.01 -2.72 -15.40
CA ARG A 13 1.74 -1.28 -15.49
C ARG A 13 0.84 -0.82 -14.35
N TYR A 14 -0.27 -1.52 -14.11
CA TYR A 14 -1.17 -1.24 -13.01
C TYR A 14 -0.47 -1.35 -11.65
N LEU A 15 0.39 -2.36 -11.46
CA LEU A 15 1.18 -2.49 -10.24
C LEU A 15 2.08 -1.28 -10.02
N ALA A 16 2.84 -0.87 -11.04
CA ALA A 16 3.74 0.29 -10.92
C ALA A 16 2.97 1.60 -10.68
N GLU A 17 1.79 1.75 -11.31
CA GLU A 17 0.93 2.91 -11.12
C GLU A 17 0.31 2.93 -9.71
N SER A 18 -0.25 1.81 -9.26
CA SER A 18 -0.84 1.70 -7.93
C SER A 18 0.17 1.92 -6.80
N ILE A 19 1.42 1.45 -6.94
CA ILE A 19 2.50 1.74 -5.98
C ILE A 19 2.79 3.25 -5.91
N ARG A 20 2.81 3.95 -7.05
CA ARG A 20 3.05 5.42 -7.08
C ARG A 20 1.90 6.22 -6.50
N MET A 21 0.67 5.72 -6.65
CA MET A 21 -0.54 6.37 -6.14
C MET A 21 -0.82 6.03 -4.67
N HIS A 22 -0.15 5.01 -4.12
CA HIS A 22 -0.36 4.60 -2.74
C HIS A 22 0.15 5.68 -1.78
N PRO A 23 -0.63 6.03 -0.73
CA PRO A 23 -0.20 7.01 0.26
C PRO A 23 1.09 6.61 0.96
N GLY A 24 1.87 7.60 1.40
CA GLY A 24 3.05 7.36 2.24
C GLY A 24 2.68 6.74 3.59
N GLN A 25 3.65 6.20 4.33
CA GLN A 25 3.36 5.50 5.59
C GLN A 25 2.67 6.39 6.63
N GLU A 26 3.11 7.63 6.78
CA GLU A 26 2.51 8.59 7.73
C GLU A 26 1.13 9.06 7.24
N GLU A 27 0.96 9.25 5.94
CA GLU A 27 -0.32 9.65 5.35
C GLU A 27 -1.38 8.56 5.54
N LEU A 28 -1.04 7.30 5.24
CA LEU A 28 -1.94 6.17 5.48
C LEU A 28 -2.27 6.01 6.97
N LYS A 29 -1.28 6.22 7.85
CA LYS A 29 -1.53 6.24 9.31
C LYS A 29 -2.53 7.33 9.69
N GLN A 30 -2.41 8.54 9.13
CA GLN A 30 -3.38 9.60 9.38
C GLN A 30 -4.77 9.23 8.85
N MET A 31 -4.87 8.65 7.66
CA MET A 31 -6.15 8.16 7.12
C MET A 31 -6.80 7.12 8.04
N MET A 32 -6.01 6.22 8.66
CA MET A 32 -6.52 5.25 9.62
C MET A 32 -7.03 5.92 10.91
N LEU A 33 -6.33 6.94 11.41
CA LEU A 33 -6.77 7.74 12.56
C LEU A 33 -8.08 8.48 12.25
N ASP A 34 -8.16 9.10 11.07
CA ASP A 34 -9.35 9.83 10.61
C ASP A 34 -10.55 8.88 10.41
N ALA A 35 -10.29 7.61 10.08
CA ALA A 35 -11.29 6.55 10.01
C ALA A 35 -11.76 6.05 11.40
N GLY A 36 -11.23 6.59 12.49
CA GLY A 36 -11.60 6.26 13.87
C GLY A 36 -10.88 5.05 14.46
N LEU A 37 -9.78 4.60 13.85
CA LEU A 37 -8.87 3.67 14.49
C LEU A 37 -7.95 4.44 15.44
N GLU A 38 -7.67 3.85 16.60
CA GLU A 38 -6.77 4.41 17.59
C GLU A 38 -5.47 3.61 17.69
N ARG A 39 -4.46 4.22 18.32
CA ARG A 39 -3.12 3.63 18.53
C ARG A 39 -2.53 3.08 17.23
N VAL A 40 -2.63 3.86 16.16
CA VAL A 40 -2.14 3.46 14.84
C VAL A 40 -0.62 3.58 14.79
N GLU A 41 0.04 2.46 14.51
CA GLU A 41 1.49 2.34 14.33
C GLU A 41 1.79 1.66 12.99
N TYR A 42 2.95 1.96 12.40
CA TYR A 42 3.45 1.21 11.24
C TYR A 42 4.88 0.73 11.48
N PHE A 43 5.20 -0.40 10.85
CA PHE A 43 6.50 -1.05 10.94
C PHE A 43 7.05 -1.21 9.53
N ASN A 44 8.14 -0.52 9.24
CA ASN A 44 8.84 -0.65 7.96
C ASN A 44 9.54 -2.00 7.87
N MET A 45 9.40 -2.65 6.71
CA MET A 45 10.04 -3.90 6.37
C MET A 45 10.87 -3.71 5.11
N THR A 46 11.91 -4.53 4.93
CA THR A 46 12.77 -4.50 3.73
C THR A 46 13.31 -3.08 3.45
N GLY A 47 13.75 -2.36 4.49
CA GLY A 47 14.29 -1.00 4.36
C GLY A 47 13.26 0.07 3.97
N GLY A 48 11.96 -0.19 4.12
CA GLY A 48 10.89 0.76 3.82
C GLY A 48 10.20 0.54 2.47
N VAL A 49 10.56 -0.53 1.74
CA VAL A 49 9.86 -0.91 0.50
C VAL A 49 8.41 -1.31 0.78
N VAL A 50 8.16 -1.93 1.94
CA VAL A 50 6.80 -2.26 2.42
C VAL A 50 6.68 -1.93 3.90
N ALA A 51 5.44 -1.73 4.37
CA ALA A 51 5.15 -1.49 5.77
C ALA A 51 3.89 -2.23 6.20
N VAL A 52 3.82 -2.59 7.48
CA VAL A 52 2.62 -3.14 8.11
C VAL A 52 2.04 -2.07 9.04
N HIS A 53 0.80 -1.66 8.79
CA HIS A 53 0.05 -0.75 9.66
C HIS A 53 -0.89 -1.53 10.57
N ARG A 54 -0.95 -1.14 11.85
CA ARG A 54 -1.83 -1.73 12.86
C ARG A 54 -2.53 -0.62 13.62
N GLY A 55 -3.85 -0.72 13.76
CA GLY A 55 -4.68 0.14 14.59
C GLY A 55 -5.79 -0.66 15.27
N TYR A 56 -6.41 -0.07 16.28
CA TYR A 56 -7.43 -0.73 17.11
C TYR A 56 -8.71 0.10 17.13
N LYS A 57 -9.86 -0.57 17.10
CA LYS A 57 -11.15 0.06 17.39
C LYS A 57 -11.42 -0.08 18.89
N LEU A 58 -11.51 1.03 19.60
CA LEU A 58 -11.83 1.10 21.02
C LEU A 58 -13.33 1.34 21.24
#